data_AF-A0A0C1JAB2-F1
#
_entry.id   AF-A0A0C1JAB2-F1
#
_cell.length_a   1.000
_cell.length_b   1.000
_cell.length_c   1.000
_cell.angle_alpha   90.00
_cell.angle_beta   90.00
_cell.angle_gamma   90.00
#
_symmetry.space_group_name_H-M   'P 1'
#
loop_
_entity.id
_entity.type
_entity.pdbx_description
1 polymer ?
#
loop_
_entity_poly.entity_id
_entity_poly.type
_entity_poly.pdbx_seq_one_letter_code
_entity_poly.pdbx_strand_id
1 'polypeptide(L)'
;MIAAILLAGAASIASWDFWAGTLSPLITGITLNPDDLIRAVFGIKSVPILNGIHMTTGIIAYPIGYAFFARPIARTITPFLPWWIVGIGFGMGLFVFGFYVMAHLVAGMPAFMGWSKLTYASLFGHILFGLTTVAVFRVFGYGTTKN
;
A
#
# COMPACT_ATOMS: atom_id res chain seq x y z
N MET A 1 8.03 -5.85 18.11
CA MET A 1 6.85 -5.38 17.37
C MET A 1 7.07 -4.04 16.69
N ILE A 2 7.37 -2.97 17.43
CA ILE A 2 7.58 -1.62 16.86
C ILE A 2 8.65 -1.61 15.76
N ALA A 3 9.83 -2.22 16.02
CA ALA A 3 10.88 -2.33 15.01
C ALA A 3 10.41 -3.04 13.73
N ALA A 4 9.62 -4.12 13.85
CA ALA A 4 9.08 -4.83 12.69
C ALA A 4 8.07 -3.99 11.91
N ILE A 5 7.23 -3.20 12.59
CA ILE A 5 6.31 -2.24 11.95
C ILE A 5 7.10 -1.21 11.13
N LEU A 6 8.11 -0.58 11.74
CA LEU A 6 8.91 0.45 11.07
C LEU A 6 9.73 -0.11 9.91
N LEU A 7 10.34 -1.29 10.07
CA LEU A 7 11.08 -1.97 9.00
C LEU A 7 10.15 -2.37 7.86
N ALA A 8 8.98 -2.93 8.16
CA ALA A 8 8.01 -3.31 7.15
C ALA A 8 7.51 -2.09 6.38
N GLY A 9 7.21 -1.00 7.09
CA GLY A 9 6.81 0.27 6.50
C GLY A 9 7.88 0.87 5.59
N ALA A 10 9.10 1.02 6.09
CA ALA A 10 10.22 1.57 5.34
C ALA A 10 10.54 0.75 4.08
N ALA A 11 10.56 -0.58 4.19
CA ALA A 11 10.81 -1.45 3.04
C ALA A 11 9.66 -1.38 2.01
N SER A 12 8.41 -1.34 2.48
CA SER A 12 7.24 -1.35 1.60
C SER A 12 7.07 -0.04 0.87
N ILE A 13 7.27 1.11 1.54
CA ILE A 13 7.23 2.41 0.88
C ILE A 13 8.37 2.57 -0.12
N ALA A 14 9.59 2.12 0.22
CA ALA A 14 10.71 2.13 -0.72
C ALA A 14 10.41 1.25 -1.95
N SER A 15 9.81 0.08 -1.76
CA SER A 15 9.40 -0.80 -2.87
C SER A 15 8.35 -0.15 -3.75
N TRP A 16 7.36 0.51 -3.14
CA TRP A 16 6.29 1.21 -3.84
C TRP A 16 6.83 2.42 -4.61
N ASP A 17 7.67 3.25 -4.00
CA ASP A 17 8.27 4.43 -4.63
C ASP A 17 9.18 4.03 -5.80
N PHE A 18 9.96 2.95 -5.64
CA PHE A 18 10.76 2.39 -6.72
C PHE A 18 9.90 1.89 -7.88
N TRP A 19 8.79 1.20 -7.58
CA TRP A 19 7.83 0.82 -8.61
C TRP A 19 7.22 2.06 -9.30
N ALA A 20 6.73 3.02 -8.51
CA ALA A 20 5.99 4.19 -8.96
C ALA A 20 6.82 5.14 -9.84
N GLY A 21 8.06 5.40 -9.43
CA GLY A 21 8.95 6.37 -10.06
C GLY A 21 9.92 5.76 -11.08
N THR A 22 10.18 4.44 -11.03
CA THR A 22 11.17 3.80 -11.92
C THR A 22 10.55 2.72 -12.80
N LEU A 23 9.98 1.66 -12.23
CA LEU A 23 9.54 0.51 -13.03
C LEU A 23 8.26 0.81 -13.83
N SER A 24 7.28 1.45 -13.21
CA SER A 24 6.00 1.78 -13.86
C SER A 24 6.19 2.67 -15.10
N PRO A 25 7.00 3.74 -15.08
CA PRO A 25 7.29 4.52 -16.29
C PRO A 25 7.92 3.68 -17.41
N LEU A 26 8.89 2.82 -17.09
CA LEU A 26 9.59 2.00 -18.07
C LEU A 26 8.69 0.93 -18.70
N ILE A 27 7.79 0.34 -17.91
CA ILE A 27 6.96 -0.80 -18.34
C ILE A 27 5.64 -0.32 -18.95
N THR A 28 5.03 0.72 -18.37
CA THR A 28 3.65 1.14 -18.70
C THR A 28 3.56 2.52 -19.35
N GLY A 29 4.64 3.32 -19.29
CA GLY A 29 4.65 4.72 -19.69
C GLY A 29 3.99 5.66 -18.67
N ILE A 30 3.60 5.17 -17.49
CA ILE A 30 2.91 5.93 -16.46
C ILE A 30 3.78 6.09 -15.22
N THR A 31 4.01 7.32 -14.79
CA THR A 31 4.57 7.66 -13.48
C THR A 31 3.43 7.77 -12.47
N LEU A 32 3.58 7.10 -11.33
CA LEU A 32 2.65 7.23 -10.21
C LEU A 32 3.17 8.31 -9.25
N ASN A 33 2.31 9.27 -8.90
CA ASN A 33 2.63 10.30 -7.93
C ASN A 33 1.62 10.27 -6.77
N PRO A 34 2.03 9.90 -5.55
CA PRO A 34 1.13 9.84 -4.40
C PRO A 34 0.60 11.24 -4.00
N ASP A 35 1.35 12.30 -4.30
CA ASP A 35 0.94 13.68 -4.01
C ASP A 35 -0.37 14.07 -4.70
N ASP A 36 -0.65 13.53 -5.88
CA ASP A 36 -1.84 13.89 -6.66
C ASP A 36 -3.12 13.49 -5.94
N LEU A 37 -3.15 12.28 -5.36
CA LEU A 37 -4.29 11.80 -4.58
C LEU A 37 -4.42 12.58 -3.26
N ILE A 38 -3.32 12.74 -2.52
CA ILE A 38 -3.34 13.44 -1.22
C ILE A 38 -3.80 14.89 -1.42
N ARG A 39 -3.34 15.55 -2.48
CA ARG A 39 -3.77 16.89 -2.86
C ARG A 39 -5.23 16.94 -3.25
N ALA A 40 -5.72 15.99 -4.05
CA ALA A 40 -7.12 15.91 -4.45
C ALA A 40 -8.07 15.74 -3.24
N VAL A 41 -7.66 14.94 -2.25
CA VAL A 41 -8.46 14.67 -1.05
C VAL A 41 -8.43 15.85 -0.07
N PHE A 42 -7.25 16.39 0.24
CA PHE A 42 -7.08 17.33 1.35
C PHE A 42 -6.91 18.79 0.94
N GLY A 43 -6.81 19.09 -0.36
CA GLY A 43 -6.56 20.45 -0.86
C GLY A 43 -5.19 21.02 -0.49
N ILE A 44 -4.26 20.19 -0.02
CA ILE A 44 -2.94 20.60 0.48
C ILE A 44 -2.05 21.03 -0.67
N LYS A 45 -1.45 22.23 -0.56
CA LYS A 45 -0.54 22.75 -1.59
C LYS A 45 0.94 22.45 -1.34
N SER A 46 1.34 22.34 -0.08
CA SER A 46 2.73 22.19 0.36
C SER A 46 3.29 20.80 0.08
N VAL A 47 4.27 20.70 -0.82
CA VAL A 47 4.95 19.44 -1.17
C VAL A 47 5.58 18.76 0.06
N PRO A 48 6.28 19.46 0.97
CA PRO A 48 6.77 18.83 2.20
C PRO A 48 5.67 18.17 3.05
N ILE A 49 4.47 18.75 3.11
CA ILE A 49 3.35 18.19 3.86
C ILE A 49 2.78 16.96 3.14
N LEU A 50 2.63 17.01 1.81
CA LEU A 50 2.16 15.87 1.01
C LEU A 50 3.11 14.67 1.17
N ASN A 51 4.42 14.90 1.01
CA ASN A 51 5.46 13.91 1.27
C ASN A 51 5.40 13.38 2.71
N GLY A 52 5.19 14.25 3.69
CA GLY A 52 5.04 13.87 5.09
C GLY A 52 3.85 12.92 5.32
N ILE A 53 2.71 13.18 4.68
CA ILE A 53 1.53 12.31 4.74
C ILE A 53 1.80 10.99 4.04
N HIS A 54 2.40 10.99 2.84
CA HIS A 54 2.79 9.78 2.11
C HIS A 54 3.68 8.89 2.98
N MET A 55 4.77 9.46 3.50
CA MET A 55 5.74 8.77 4.34
C MET A 55 5.11 8.23 5.62
N THR A 56 4.32 9.05 6.33
CA THR A 56 3.67 8.62 7.58
C THR A 56 2.67 7.50 7.32
N THR A 57 1.89 7.60 6.25
CA THR A 57 0.88 6.61 5.91
C THR A 57 1.53 5.27 5.54
N GLY A 58 2.54 5.29 4.66
CA GLY A 58 3.21 4.06 4.22
C GLY A 58 4.13 3.44 5.29
N ILE A 59 4.83 4.25 6.09
CA ILE A 59 5.77 3.72 7.10
C ILE A 59 5.04 3.27 8.38
N ILE A 60 3.96 3.96 8.76
CA ILE A 60 3.32 3.77 10.07
C ILE A 60 1.92 3.19 9.90
N ALA A 61 1.02 3.92 9.23
CA ALA A 61 -0.40 3.57 9.24
C ALA A 61 -0.69 2.21 8.57
N TYR A 62 -0.14 1.96 7.38
CA TYR A 62 -0.40 0.71 6.66
C TYR A 62 0.20 -0.53 7.34
N PRO A 63 1.47 -0.55 7.81
CA PRO A 63 2.00 -1.69 8.54
C PRO A 63 1.28 -1.97 9.87
N ILE A 64 0.79 -0.93 10.57
CA ILE A 64 -0.11 -1.09 11.72
C ILE A 64 -1.43 -1.74 11.28
N GLY A 65 -2.01 -1.24 10.18
CA GLY A 65 -3.20 -1.81 9.54
C GLY A 65 -3.06 -3.31 9.28
N TYR A 66 -1.91 -3.73 8.75
CA TYR A 66 -1.62 -5.14 8.56
C TYR A 66 -1.52 -5.89 9.89
N ALA A 67 -0.68 -5.42 10.81
CA ALA A 67 -0.36 -6.13 12.06
C ALA A 67 -1.59 -6.36 12.96
N PHE A 68 -2.49 -5.38 13.03
CA PHE A 68 -3.61 -5.37 13.97
C PHE A 68 -4.98 -5.65 13.35
N PHE A 69 -5.12 -5.55 12.02
CA PHE A 69 -6.39 -5.86 11.35
C PHE A 69 -6.25 -6.97 10.33
N ALA A 70 -5.50 -6.74 9.25
CA ALA A 70 -5.47 -7.69 8.13
C ALA A 70 -4.95 -9.07 8.55
N ARG A 71 -3.90 -9.12 9.37
CA ARG A 71 -3.30 -10.38 9.83
C ARG A 71 -4.20 -11.14 10.81
N PRO A 72 -4.76 -10.54 11.88
CA PRO A 72 -5.73 -11.22 12.73
C PRO A 72 -6.92 -11.77 11.92
N ILE A 73 -7.48 -10.96 11.02
CA ILE A 73 -8.57 -11.39 10.13
C ILE A 73 -8.14 -12.59 9.29
N ALA A 74 -6.99 -12.53 8.61
CA ALA A 74 -6.50 -13.62 7.78
C ALA A 74 -6.26 -14.91 8.57
N ARG A 75 -5.76 -14.82 9.80
CA ARG A 75 -5.53 -15.97 10.68
C ARG A 75 -6.83 -16.60 11.20
N THR A 76 -7.90 -15.82 11.30
CA THR A 76 -9.21 -16.32 11.74
C THR A 76 -10.02 -16.86 10.58
N ILE A 77 -10.11 -16.12 9.48
CA ILE A 77 -11.04 -16.41 8.37
C ILE A 77 -10.38 -17.28 7.29
N THR A 78 -9.10 -17.06 7.02
CA THR A 78 -8.37 -17.75 5.94
C THR A 78 -7.05 -18.37 6.39
N PRO A 79 -7.03 -19.17 7.49
CA PRO A 79 -5.79 -19.72 8.04
C PRO A 79 -5.06 -20.70 7.11
N PHE A 80 -5.74 -21.16 6.07
CA PHE A 80 -5.20 -22.07 5.06
C PHE A 80 -4.49 -21.35 3.90
N LEU A 81 -4.64 -20.03 3.76
CA LEU A 81 -3.94 -19.29 2.71
C LEU A 81 -2.46 -19.12 3.09
N PRO A 82 -1.53 -19.20 2.13
CA PRO A 82 -0.13 -18.88 2.37
C PRO A 82 0.06 -17.36 2.54
N TRP A 83 1.11 -16.98 3.27
CA TRP A 83 1.42 -15.59 3.61
C TRP A 83 1.45 -14.63 2.39
N TRP A 84 1.88 -15.09 1.22
CA TRP A 84 1.98 -14.24 0.03
C TRP A 84 0.60 -13.92 -0.55
N ILE A 85 -0.38 -14.83 -0.44
CA ILE A 85 -1.77 -14.53 -0.80
C ILE A 85 -2.35 -13.50 0.18
N VAL A 86 -2.04 -13.62 1.48
CA VAL A 86 -2.44 -12.62 2.48
C VAL A 86 -1.82 -11.24 2.16
N GLY A 87 -0.56 -11.20 1.71
CA GLY A 87 0.10 -9.97 1.27
C GLY A 87 -0.54 -9.34 0.04
N ILE A 88 -0.89 -10.15 -0.98
CA ILE A 88 -1.66 -9.69 -2.14
C ILE A 88 -3.00 -9.12 -1.70
N GLY A 89 -3.75 -9.84 -0.87
CA GLY A 89 -5.05 -9.38 -0.37
C GLY A 89 -4.96 -8.07 0.43
N PHE A 90 -3.94 -7.94 1.26
CA PHE A 90 -3.66 -6.68 1.98
C PHE A 90 -3.36 -5.53 1.02
N GLY A 91 -2.49 -5.75 0.03
CA GLY A 91 -2.19 -4.76 -1.01
C GLY A 91 -3.42 -4.35 -1.82
N MET A 92 -4.24 -5.32 -2.24
CA MET A 92 -5.51 -5.05 -2.92
C MET A 92 -6.47 -4.23 -2.04
N GLY A 93 -6.52 -4.51 -0.74
CA GLY A 93 -7.29 -3.71 0.22
C GLY A 93 -6.84 -2.26 0.27
N LEU A 94 -5.52 -2.01 0.31
CA LEU A 94 -4.97 -0.65 0.25
C LEU A 94 -5.26 0.05 -1.09
N PHE A 95 -5.19 -0.69 -2.21
CA PHE A 95 -5.59 -0.17 -3.51
C PHE A 95 -7.05 0.26 -3.54
N VAL A 96 -7.97 -0.58 -3.04
CA VAL A 96 -9.40 -0.24 -2.92
C VAL A 96 -9.58 0.97 -2.01
N PHE A 97 -8.87 1.02 -0.89
CA PHE A 97 -8.91 2.18 -0.01
C PHE A 97 -8.46 3.47 -0.73
N GLY A 98 -7.33 3.46 -1.43
CA GLY A 98 -6.84 4.64 -2.14
C GLY A 98 -7.74 5.06 -3.32
N PHE A 99 -8.10 4.12 -4.20
CA PHE A 99 -8.72 4.44 -5.48
C PHE A 99 -10.25 4.44 -5.46
N TYR A 100 -10.87 3.71 -4.55
CA TYR A 100 -12.32 3.72 -4.39
C TYR A 100 -12.73 4.62 -3.23
N VAL A 101 -12.19 4.40 -2.02
CA VAL A 101 -12.60 5.19 -0.86
C VAL A 101 -12.09 6.63 -0.98
N MET A 102 -10.78 6.83 -1.08
CA MET A 102 -10.20 8.17 -1.04
C MET A 102 -10.42 8.94 -2.36
N ALA A 103 -10.12 8.34 -3.52
CA ALA A 103 -10.26 9.05 -4.79
C ALA A 103 -11.74 9.24 -5.21
N HIS A 104 -12.56 8.19 -5.14
CA HIS A 104 -13.93 8.26 -5.65
C HIS A 104 -14.93 8.76 -4.61
N LEU A 105 -15.01 8.13 -3.44
CA LEU A 105 -16.01 8.51 -2.44
C LEU A 105 -15.69 9.85 -1.76
N VAL A 106 -14.40 10.15 -1.50
CA VAL A 106 -14.00 11.39 -0.82
C VAL A 106 -13.69 12.52 -1.80
N ALA A 107 -12.89 12.28 -2.84
CA ALA A 107 -12.46 13.32 -3.78
C ALA A 107 -13.33 13.46 -5.05
N GLY A 108 -14.36 12.63 -5.22
CA GLY A 108 -15.29 12.72 -6.36
C GLY A 108 -14.69 12.35 -7.73
N MET A 109 -13.53 11.69 -7.75
CA MET A 109 -12.89 11.22 -8.99
C MET A 109 -13.64 10.00 -9.56
N PRO A 110 -13.44 9.62 -10.84
CA PRO A 110 -13.99 8.38 -11.36
C PRO A 110 -13.53 7.16 -10.54
N ALA A 111 -14.45 6.22 -10.29
CA ALA A 111 -14.13 4.98 -9.58
C ALA A 111 -12.95 4.27 -10.26
N PHE A 112 -11.92 3.95 -9.45
CA PHE A 112 -10.68 3.36 -9.93
C PHE A 112 -10.06 4.13 -11.11
N MET A 113 -10.13 5.46 -11.12
CA MET A 113 -9.59 6.32 -12.19
C MET A 113 -10.07 5.89 -13.60
N GLY A 114 -11.30 5.38 -13.69
CA GLY A 114 -11.90 4.91 -14.93
C GLY A 114 -11.24 3.66 -15.52
N TRP A 115 -10.61 2.82 -14.69
CA TRP A 115 -9.89 1.61 -15.13
C TRP A 115 -8.81 1.89 -16.19
N SER A 116 -8.14 3.02 -16.06
CA SER A 116 -7.05 3.44 -16.95
C SER A 116 -5.74 2.68 -16.67
N LYS A 117 -4.70 2.94 -17.48
CA LYS A 117 -3.35 2.42 -17.24
C LYS A 117 -2.84 2.75 -15.82
N LEU A 118 -3.20 3.94 -15.32
CA LEU A 118 -2.89 4.40 -13.97
C LEU A 118 -3.43 3.45 -12.90
N THR A 119 -4.65 2.94 -13.10
CA THR A 119 -5.32 1.99 -12.22
C THR A 119 -4.54 0.70 -12.07
N TYR A 120 -4.16 0.09 -13.19
CA TYR A 120 -3.41 -1.16 -13.17
C TYR A 120 -2.00 -0.96 -12.63
N ALA A 121 -1.31 0.12 -13.01
CA ALA A 121 -0.01 0.47 -12.44
C ALA A 121 -0.08 0.63 -10.91
N SER A 122 -1.11 1.32 -10.40
CA SER A 122 -1.34 1.48 -8.97
C SER A 122 -1.66 0.16 -8.28
N LEU A 123 -2.49 -0.70 -8.88
CA LEU A 123 -2.82 -2.02 -8.34
C LEU A 123 -1.54 -2.86 -8.13
N PHE A 124 -0.67 -2.94 -9.14
CA PHE A 124 0.60 -3.67 -9.01
C PHE A 124 1.50 -3.06 -7.93
N GLY A 125 1.59 -1.73 -7.85
CA GLY A 125 2.35 -1.05 -6.80
C GLY A 125 1.86 -1.40 -5.40
N HIS A 126 0.55 -1.43 -5.19
CA HIS A 126 -0.03 -1.82 -3.89
C HIS A 126 0.13 -3.30 -3.57
N ILE A 127 0.06 -4.19 -4.57
CA ILE A 127 0.37 -5.61 -4.39
C ILE A 127 1.83 -5.78 -3.95
N LEU A 128 2.77 -5.08 -4.59
CA LEU A 128 4.18 -5.09 -4.20
C LEU A 128 4.35 -4.58 -2.77
N PHE A 129 3.71 -3.47 -2.41
CA PHE A 129 3.71 -2.95 -1.04
C PHE A 129 3.23 -4.01 -0.04
N GLY A 130 2.09 -4.65 -0.31
CA GLY A 130 1.51 -5.66 0.57
C GLY A 130 2.39 -6.89 0.73
N LEU A 131 2.96 -7.40 -0.36
CA LEU A 131 3.93 -8.51 -0.33
C LEU A 131 5.17 -8.16 0.49
N THR A 132 5.75 -6.98 0.28
CA THR A 132 6.92 -6.51 1.05
C THR A 132 6.58 -6.39 2.53
N THR A 133 5.41 -5.84 2.87
CA THR A 133 4.96 -5.69 4.26
C THR A 133 4.94 -7.06 4.95
N VAL A 134 4.26 -8.05 4.35
CA VAL A 134 4.12 -9.38 4.96
C VAL A 134 5.47 -10.12 5.01
N ALA A 135 6.29 -10.01 3.97
CA ALA A 135 7.60 -10.63 3.93
C ALA A 135 8.49 -10.14 5.08
N VAL A 136 8.55 -8.83 5.33
CA VAL A 136 9.34 -8.25 6.41
C VAL A 136 8.79 -8.66 7.78
N PHE A 137 7.47 -8.65 7.97
CA PHE A 137 6.85 -9.15 9.21
C PHE A 137 7.13 -10.64 9.47
N ARG A 138 7.22 -11.46 8.42
CA ARG A 138 7.57 -12.88 8.55
C ARG A 138 8.99 -13.08 9.04
N VAL A 139 9.94 -12.27 8.55
CA VAL A 139 11.35 -12.36 8.93
C VAL A 139 11.60 -11.77 10.33
N PHE A 140 11.04 -10.59 10.63
CA PHE A 140 11.42 -9.82 11.82
C PHE A 140 10.32 -9.65 12.87
N GLY A 141 9.07 -9.94 12.52
CA GLY A 141 7.92 -9.66 13.37
C GLY A 141 7.35 -10.87 14.10
N TYR A 142 7.31 -12.04 13.45
CA TYR A 142 6.48 -13.15 13.90
C TYR A 142 7.10 -14.56 13.77
N GLY A 143 8.28 -14.71 13.16
CA GLY A 143 8.89 -16.01 12.86
C GLY A 143 8.14 -16.79 11.76
N THR A 144 8.61 -17.99 11.42
CA THR A 144 8.16 -18.82 10.27
C THR A 144 6.73 -19.36 10.33
N THR A 145 5.88 -18.85 11.23
CA THR A 145 4.49 -19.29 11.40
C THR A 145 3.74 -19.33 10.05
N LYS A 146 2.85 -20.31 9.87
CA LYS A 146 2.16 -20.57 8.59
C LYS A 146 1.20 -19.45 8.14
N ASN A 147 1.09 -18.35 8.89
CA ASN A 147 0.54 -17.06 8.47
C ASN A 147 1.23 -15.89 9.17
#